data_AF-A0A970E587-F1
#
_entry.id   AF-A0A970E587-F1
#
_cell.length_a   1.000
_cell.length_b   1.000
_cell.length_c   1.000
_cell.angle_alpha   90.00
_cell.angle_beta   90.00
_cell.angle_gamma   90.00
#
_symmetry.space_group_name_H-M   'P 1'
#
loop_
_entity.id
_entity.type
_entity.pdbx_description
1 polymer ?
#
loop_
_entity_poly.entity_id
_entity_poly.type
_entity_poly.pdbx_seq_one_letter_code
_entity_poly.pdbx_strand_id
1 'polypeptide(L)' 'MLQKILSDIKDSIDMTIIILILLISIFEYFVDRPALKKEGLIKDAKITAIISIGWVVLALMMVAVEIVMR' A
#
# COMPACT_ATOMS: atom_id res chain seq x y z
N MET A 1 14.76 -23.12 -0.64
CA MET A 1 15.22 -21.73 -0.44
C MET A 1 14.07 -20.73 -0.60
N LEU A 2 13.38 -20.73 -1.75
CA LEU A 2 12.21 -19.86 -2.00
C LEU A 2 11.09 -20.04 -0.95
N GLN A 3 10.74 -21.27 -0.60
CA GLN A 3 9.74 -21.57 0.44
C GLN A 3 10.10 -21.02 1.83
N LYS A 4 11.40 -20.96 2.16
CA LYS A 4 11.86 -20.44 3.44
C LYS A 4 11.71 -18.91 3.50
N ILE A 5 12.11 -18.23 2.43
CA ILE A 5 11.94 -16.78 2.27
C ILE A 5 10.45 -16.40 2.33
N LEU A 6 9.60 -17.18 1.66
CA LEU A 6 8.15 -17.01 1.69
C LEU A 6 7.58 -17.17 3.12
N SER A 7 8.07 -18.15 3.88
CA SER A 7 7.64 -18.38 5.27
C SER A 7 8.07 -17.23 6.19
N ASP A 8 9.31 -16.77 6.06
CA ASP A 8 9.83 -15.64 6.85
C ASP A 8 9.06 -14.34 6.54
N ILE A 9 8.64 -14.15 5.29
CA ILE A 9 7.77 -13.03 4.88
C ILE A 9 6.40 -13.16 5.53
N LYS A 10 5.77 -14.35 5.47
CA LYS A 10 4.46 -14.60 6.08
C LYS A 10 4.47 -14.31 7.59
N ASP A 11 5.48 -14.80 8.31
CA ASP A 11 5.58 -14.60 9.75
C ASP A 11 5.81 -13.11 10.13
N SER A 12 6.22 -12.29 9.18
CA SER A 12 6.36 -10.83 9.31
C SER A 12 5.11 -10.04 8.88
N ILE A 13 4.16 -10.69 8.16
CA ILE A 13 2.92 -10.05 7.71
C ILE A 13 1.92 -10.03 8.87
N ASP A 14 1.75 -8.84 9.46
CA ASP A 14 0.66 -8.55 10.40
C ASP A 14 -0.52 -7.92 9.65
N MET A 15 -1.72 -8.49 9.80
CA MET A 15 -2.96 -7.93 9.22
C MET A 15 -3.20 -6.47 9.65
N THR A 16 -2.75 -6.09 10.84
CA THR A 16 -2.77 -4.70 11.33
C THR A 16 -1.96 -3.78 10.42
N ILE A 17 -0.77 -4.21 9.97
CA ILE A 17 0.09 -3.44 9.07
C ILE A 17 -0.59 -3.28 7.70
N ILE A 18 -1.18 -4.36 7.16
CA ILE A 18 -1.92 -4.30 5.90
C ILE A 18 -3.06 -3.28 5.98
N ILE A 19 -3.84 -3.32 7.05
CA ILE A 19 -4.95 -2.38 7.28
C ILE A 19 -4.43 -0.94 7.35
N LEU A 20 -3.32 -0.69 8.05
CA LEU A 20 -2.70 0.63 8.14
C LEU A 20 -2.23 1.13 6.78
N ILE A 21 -1.59 0.30 5.96
CA ILE A 21 -1.16 0.65 4.60
C ILE A 21 -2.36 1.03 3.74
N LEU A 22 -3.45 0.27 3.82
CA LEU A 22 -4.68 0.58 3.08
C LEU A 22 -5.29 1.91 3.52
N LEU A 23 -5.32 2.20 4.82
CA LEU A 23 -5.81 3.48 5.34
C LEU A 23 -4.96 4.65 4.86
N ILE A 24 -3.63 4.52 4.89
CA ILE A 24 -2.70 5.54 4.38
C ILE A 24 -2.95 5.78 2.88
N SER A 25 -3.05 4.71 2.09
CA SER A 25 -3.29 4.80 0.65
C SER A 25 -4.61 5.51 0.32
N ILE A 26 -5.68 5.18 1.04
CA ILE A 26 -6.99 5.85 0.90
C ILE A 26 -6.84 7.33 1.26
N PHE A 27 -6.17 7.66 2.36
CA PHE A 27 -5.96 9.03 2.77
C PHE A 27 -5.16 9.84 1.73
N GLU A 28 -4.04 9.31 1.23
CA GLU A 28 -3.24 9.95 0.18
C GLU A 28 -4.07 10.24 -1.07
N TYR A 29 -4.92 9.30 -1.49
CA TYR A 29 -5.70 9.44 -2.70
C TYR A 29 -6.87 10.42 -2.57
N PHE A 30 -7.57 10.41 -1.43
CA PHE A 30 -8.81 11.16 -1.24
C PHE A 30 -8.64 12.48 -0.47
N VAL A 31 -7.57 12.64 0.31
CA VAL A 31 -7.32 13.84 1.11
C VAL A 31 -6.14 14.62 0.55
N ASP A 32 -4.96 14.01 0.48
CA ASP A 32 -3.74 14.73 0.09
C ASP A 32 -3.78 15.14 -1.38
N ARG A 33 -4.15 14.23 -2.28
CA ARG A 33 -4.19 14.54 -3.71
C ARG A 33 -5.15 15.72 -4.02
N PRO A 34 -6.39 15.78 -3.51
CA PRO A 34 -7.24 16.96 -3.68
C PRO A 34 -6.68 18.21 -3.02
N ALA A 35 -6.07 18.11 -1.84
CA ALA A 35 -5.42 19.25 -1.18
C ALA A 35 -4.31 19.84 -2.06
N LEU A 36 -3.40 19.00 -2.56
CA LEU A 36 -2.32 19.39 -3.47
C LEU A 36 -2.83 20.02 -4.77
N LYS A 37 -3.95 19.50 -5.32
CA LYS A 37 -4.60 20.12 -6.49
C LYS A 37 -5.15 21.49 -6.19
N LYS A 38 -5.74 21.71 -5.00
CA LYS A 38 -6.27 23.02 -4.59
C LYS A 38 -5.15 24.05 -4.42
N GLU A 39 -3.96 23.62 -4.03
CA GLU A 39 -2.77 24.48 -3.93
C GLU A 39 -2.04 24.70 -5.27
N GLY A 40 -2.55 24.12 -6.38
CA GLY A 40 -1.93 24.24 -7.70
C GLY A 40 -0.72 23.32 -7.93
N LEU A 41 -0.39 22.44 -6.98
CA LEU A 41 0.71 21.48 -7.03
C LEU A 41 0.33 20.23 -7.85
N ILE A 42 0.05 20.44 -9.14
CA ILE A 42 -0.47 19.37 -10.03
C ILE A 42 0.53 18.23 -10.21
N LYS A 43 1.84 18.50 -10.22
CA LYS A 43 2.88 17.48 -10.33
C LYS A 43 2.89 16.57 -9.09
N ASP A 44 2.88 17.17 -7.91
CA ASP A 44 2.90 16.42 -6.65
C ASP A 44 1.62 15.62 -6.48
N ALA A 45 0.46 16.19 -6.82
CA ALA A 45 -0.80 15.48 -6.82
C ALA A 45 -0.83 14.25 -7.76
N LYS A 46 -0.04 14.24 -8.84
CA LYS A 46 0.12 13.06 -9.71
C LYS A 46 1.04 12.03 -9.06
N ILE A 47 2.14 12.47 -8.43
CA ILE A 47 3.07 11.58 -7.73
C ILE A 47 2.36 10.90 -6.57
N THR A 48 1.64 11.63 -5.72
CA THR A 48 0.84 11.09 -4.62
C THR A 48 -0.17 10.06 -5.11
N ALA A 49 -0.80 10.29 -6.26
CA ALA A 49 -1.71 9.29 -6.86
C ALA A 49 -0.97 8.00 -7.23
N ILE A 50 0.23 8.09 -7.81
CA ILE A 50 1.02 6.91 -8.17
C ILE A 50 1.48 6.16 -6.90
N ILE A 51 1.94 6.89 -5.87
CA ILE A 51 2.35 6.32 -4.59
C ILE A 51 1.19 5.57 -3.93
N SER A 52 0.02 6.21 -3.85
CA SER A 52 -1.18 5.58 -3.28
C SER A 52 -1.55 4.27 -3.99
N ILE A 53 -1.47 4.22 -5.33
CA ILE A 53 -1.72 3.01 -6.11
C ILE A 53 -0.66 1.95 -5.79
N GLY A 54 0.62 2.34 -5.69
CA GLY A 54 1.71 1.47 -5.29
C GLY A 54 1.45 0.80 -3.94
N TRP A 55 0.96 1.55 -2.95
CA TRP A 55 0.58 1.02 -1.65
C TRP A 55 -0.55 -0.01 -1.73
N VAL A 56 -1.60 0.24 -2.52
CA VAL A 56 -2.68 -0.74 -2.72
C VAL A 56 -2.13 -2.03 -3.32
N VAL A 57 -1.28 -1.93 -4.35
CA VAL A 57 -0.70 -3.11 -5.02
C VAL A 57 0.17 -3.90 -4.04
N LEU A 58 0.99 -3.23 -3.23
CA LEU A 58 1.79 -3.87 -2.17
C LEU A 58 0.92 -4.58 -1.13
N ALA A 59 -0.13 -3.92 -0.63
CA ALA A 59 -1.06 -4.52 0.31
C ALA A 59 -1.74 -5.77 -0.27
N LEU A 60 -2.16 -5.72 -1.54
CA LEU A 60 -2.75 -6.87 -2.24
C LEU A 60 -1.76 -8.03 -2.38
N MET A 61 -0.49 -7.76 -2.69
CA MET A 61 0.55 -8.80 -2.74
C MET A 61 0.77 -9.45 -1.38
N MET A 62 0.81 -8.66 -0.30
CA MET A 62 0.94 -9.20 1.07
C MET A 62 -0.25 -10.11 1.43
N VAL A 63 -1.48 -9.69 1.13
CA VAL A 63 -2.68 -10.52 1.34
C VAL A 63 -2.62 -11.79 0.48
N ALA A 64 -2.19 -11.71 -0.77
CA ALA A 64 -2.06 -12.86 -1.63
C ALA A 64 -1.04 -13.89 -1.09
N VAL A 65 0.10 -13.43 -0.56
CA VAL A 65 1.09 -14.29 0.10
C VAL A 65 0.48 -14.96 1.33
N GLU A 66 -0.25 -14.21 2.17
CA GLU A 66 -0.92 -14.74 3.36
C GLU A 66 -1.93 -15.84 2.99
N ILE A 67 -2.75 -15.63 1.95
CA ILE A 67 -3.75 -16.61 1.50
C ILE A 67 -3.09 -17.87 0.92
N VAL A 68 -2.06 -17.71 0.08
CA VAL A 68 -1.39 -18.86 -0.58
C VAL A 68 -0.63 -19.73 0.42
N MET A 69 -0.13 -19.14 1.50
CA MET A 69 0.66 -19.83 2.52
C MET A 69 -0.13 -20.28 3.77
N ARG A 70 -1.45 -20.12 3.73
CA ARG A 70 -2.37 -20.60 4.77
C ARG A 70 -2.64 -22.09 4.60
#